data_AF-A0AAX6H4F8-F1
#
_entry.id   AF-A0AAX6H4F8-F1
#
_cell.length_a   1.000
_cell.length_b   1.000
_cell.length_c   1.000
_cell.angle_alpha   90.00
_cell.angle_beta   90.00
_cell.angle_gamma   90.00
#
_symmetry.space_group_name_H-M   'P 1'
#
loop_
_entity.id
_entity.type
_entity.pdbx_description
1 polymer ?
#
loop_
_entity_poly.entity_id
_entity_poly.type
_entity_poly.pdbx_seq_one_letter_code
_entity_poly.pdbx_strand_id
1 'polypeptide(L)'
;MRKLRPLEFLLKNPRFSPKSSSPPLPDHSLNPFLSRVSSNTFCSWRKVASTASSASLGFLASRILSRQSAAKIHFAALLDSGVRSLRISLQKKRFNVVRNSGSYRQFWGYLTPTPDGTVMCLIGANVVVYYLWRVADSAFMVKHFTISLDNFKSGRLHTMLTSAFSHADFSHLATNMIGLYFCGPTIGRLFGPEFLLKLYIAGALGGSTFFLLHKAFIAPSSQGTFALDYSRVTGLGASGAVNAIMLLNIFLFPKEIFYVNLIIPVPAVLLGALIIGSDLWRIKKGDGEISGSAHLGGAAVAAIAWVALKKGWIL
;
A
#
# COMPACT_ATOMS: atom_id res chain seq x y z
N MET A 1 -8.48 -58.93 -29.71
CA MET A 1 -8.43 -58.70 -31.18
C MET A 1 -9.85 -58.50 -31.71
N ARG A 2 -10.01 -57.80 -32.86
CA ARG A 2 -11.23 -57.26 -33.54
C ARG A 2 -11.45 -55.77 -33.20
N LYS A 3 -10.80 -54.82 -33.92
CA LYS A 3 -11.08 -54.26 -35.28
C LYS A 3 -12.38 -53.44 -35.33
N LEU A 4 -12.29 -52.10 -35.41
CA LEU A 4 -12.42 -51.22 -36.62
C LEU A 4 -13.90 -50.86 -36.95
N ARG A 5 -14.29 -49.66 -37.43
CA ARG A 5 -13.76 -48.27 -37.41
C ARG A 5 -14.98 -47.30 -37.74
N PRO A 6 -14.87 -46.01 -38.15
CA PRO A 6 -15.89 -44.99 -37.86
C PRO A 6 -16.82 -44.66 -39.05
N LEU A 7 -17.72 -43.69 -38.87
CA LEU A 7 -18.40 -42.97 -39.96
C LEU A 7 -18.56 -41.47 -39.64
N GLU A 8 -17.94 -40.63 -40.48
CA GLU A 8 -18.29 -39.22 -40.68
C GLU A 8 -19.34 -39.12 -41.80
N PHE A 9 -20.30 -38.19 -41.70
CA PHE A 9 -21.09 -37.55 -42.77
C PHE A 9 -22.23 -36.73 -42.13
N LEU A 10 -22.75 -35.60 -42.65
CA LEU A 10 -22.35 -34.79 -43.82
C LEU A 10 -22.83 -33.32 -43.62
N LEU A 11 -22.23 -32.42 -44.39
CA LEU A 11 -22.48 -30.98 -44.54
C LEU A 11 -23.93 -30.60 -44.91
N LYS A 12 -24.37 -29.38 -44.52
CA LYS A 12 -24.79 -28.36 -45.51
C LYS A 12 -24.85 -26.91 -44.98
N ASN A 13 -24.11 -26.06 -45.70
CA ASN A 13 -24.15 -24.58 -45.74
C ASN A 13 -25.09 -24.17 -46.93
N PRO A 14 -25.19 -22.93 -47.50
CA PRO A 14 -24.62 -21.59 -47.13
C PRO A 14 -25.55 -20.34 -47.42
N ARG A 15 -24.94 -19.13 -47.41
CA ARG A 15 -25.34 -17.83 -48.05
C ARG A 15 -26.32 -16.94 -47.25
N PHE A 16 -26.29 -15.60 -47.31
CA PHE A 16 -25.82 -14.65 -48.34
C PHE A 16 -24.99 -13.45 -47.82
N SER A 17 -24.42 -12.64 -48.74
CA SER A 17 -23.28 -11.73 -48.53
C SER A 17 -23.59 -10.21 -48.79
N PRO A 18 -22.70 -9.29 -49.26
CA PRO A 18 -22.50 -7.96 -48.61
C PRO A 18 -22.62 -6.73 -49.57
N LYS A 19 -22.19 -5.52 -49.13
CA LYS A 19 -21.65 -4.35 -49.92
C LYS A 19 -21.28 -3.19 -48.95
N SER A 20 -20.07 -2.60 -48.92
CA SER A 20 -19.47 -1.53 -49.79
C SER A 20 -20.23 -0.18 -49.72
N SER A 21 -19.64 1.03 -49.73
CA SER A 21 -18.31 1.53 -50.17
C SER A 21 -17.98 2.93 -49.56
N SER A 22 -16.79 3.50 -49.84
CA SER A 22 -16.25 4.78 -49.30
C SER A 22 -16.19 5.96 -50.35
N PRO A 23 -15.80 7.22 -49.99
CA PRO A 23 -16.26 8.50 -50.60
C PRO A 23 -15.34 9.15 -51.69
N PRO A 24 -15.69 10.34 -52.28
CA PRO A 24 -15.12 11.63 -51.80
C PRO A 24 -15.96 12.95 -52.01
N LEU A 25 -15.38 14.06 -51.50
CA LEU A 25 -15.31 15.52 -51.86
C LEU A 25 -15.90 16.06 -53.22
N PRO A 26 -15.90 17.40 -53.52
CA PRO A 26 -16.25 18.62 -52.74
C PRO A 26 -17.03 19.74 -53.54
N ASP A 27 -17.15 20.94 -52.93
CA ASP A 27 -17.12 22.31 -53.52
C ASP A 27 -18.38 23.10 -53.99
N HIS A 28 -18.24 24.45 -53.92
CA HIS A 28 -19.03 25.54 -54.55
C HIS A 28 -20.50 25.75 -54.08
N SER A 29 -21.14 26.93 -54.09
CA SER A 29 -20.83 28.31 -54.57
C SER A 29 -21.80 29.37 -53.98
N LEU A 30 -21.43 30.68 -54.00
CA LEU A 30 -22.21 31.89 -54.41
C LEU A 30 -23.73 32.01 -54.03
N ASN A 31 -24.36 33.15 -53.70
CA ASN A 31 -24.05 34.60 -53.88
C ASN A 31 -25.02 35.48 -52.99
N PRO A 32 -24.98 36.84 -53.04
CA PRO A 32 -25.64 37.74 -52.06
C PRO A 32 -27.06 38.20 -52.47
N PHE A 33 -27.69 39.10 -51.68
CA PHE A 33 -28.40 40.32 -52.17
C PHE A 33 -28.93 41.24 -51.03
N LEU A 34 -28.79 42.57 -51.21
CA LEU A 34 -29.59 43.74 -50.73
C LEU A 34 -30.04 43.84 -49.24
N SER A 35 -30.23 44.99 -48.58
CA SER A 35 -30.60 46.38 -48.96
C SER A 35 -30.17 47.35 -47.82
N ARG A 36 -29.65 48.58 -48.02
CA ARG A 36 -30.19 49.85 -48.58
C ARG A 36 -31.02 50.71 -47.57
N VAL A 37 -30.83 52.04 -47.64
CA VAL A 37 -31.65 53.17 -47.06
C VAL A 37 -31.26 53.56 -45.61
N SER A 38 -30.51 54.65 -45.36
CA SER A 38 -30.87 56.10 -45.22
C SER A 38 -31.48 56.46 -43.83
N SER A 39 -31.37 57.68 -43.26
CA SER A 39 -30.73 58.96 -43.66
C SER A 39 -30.74 59.96 -42.47
N ASN A 40 -29.90 61.02 -42.54
CA ASN A 40 -29.96 62.28 -41.75
C ASN A 40 -29.63 62.14 -40.23
N THR A 41 -29.14 63.15 -39.50
CA THR A 41 -29.28 64.61 -39.65
C THR A 41 -28.07 65.39 -39.04
N PHE A 42 -27.91 66.66 -39.43
CA PHE A 42 -27.09 67.79 -38.93
C PHE A 42 -26.72 67.81 -37.41
N CYS A 43 -25.70 68.53 -36.90
CA CYS A 43 -25.02 69.74 -37.42
C CYS A 43 -23.55 69.95 -36.93
N SER A 44 -22.84 70.84 -37.62
CA SER A 44 -21.51 71.47 -37.35
C SER A 44 -21.38 72.08 -35.93
N TRP A 45 -20.20 72.31 -35.31
CA TRP A 45 -19.17 73.37 -35.56
C TRP A 45 -17.93 73.09 -34.66
N ARG A 46 -16.66 73.52 -34.92
CA ARG A 46 -15.98 74.16 -36.07
C ARG A 46 -14.43 74.20 -35.85
N LYS A 47 -13.62 73.79 -36.86
CA LYS A 47 -12.18 74.16 -37.13
C LYS A 47 -11.10 73.82 -36.07
N VAL A 48 -9.79 73.70 -36.37
CA VAL A 48 -8.96 73.79 -37.61
C VAL A 48 -7.80 72.80 -37.43
N ALA A 49 -7.59 71.80 -38.31
CA ALA A 49 -6.77 71.79 -39.53
C ALA A 49 -5.24 71.68 -39.34
N SER A 50 -4.61 70.87 -40.22
CA SER A 50 -3.16 70.57 -40.40
C SER A 50 -2.52 69.56 -39.41
N THR A 51 -1.64 68.63 -39.81
CA THR A 51 -1.28 68.05 -41.14
C THR A 51 -0.52 66.72 -40.95
N ALA A 52 -0.34 65.95 -42.04
CA ALA A 52 0.73 64.98 -42.26
C ALA A 52 0.66 63.55 -41.64
N SER A 53 0.44 62.59 -42.56
CA SER A 53 1.16 61.30 -42.73
C SER A 53 1.37 60.32 -41.56
N SER A 54 0.80 59.14 -41.80
CA SER A 54 1.10 57.83 -41.19
C SER A 54 2.60 57.46 -41.04
N ALA A 55 3.01 57.09 -39.82
CA ALA A 55 3.96 56.00 -39.54
C ALA A 55 3.97 55.62 -38.04
N SER A 56 4.23 54.34 -37.74
CA SER A 56 4.65 53.80 -36.42
C SER A 56 3.78 54.08 -35.17
N LEU A 57 2.62 53.41 -35.05
CA LEU A 57 2.02 53.08 -33.74
C LEU A 57 2.40 51.63 -33.37
N GLY A 58 3.50 51.45 -32.63
CA GLY A 58 4.07 50.12 -32.43
C GLY A 58 4.97 49.90 -31.21
N PHE A 59 5.15 50.87 -30.32
CA PHE A 59 5.95 50.70 -29.09
C PHE A 59 5.42 51.60 -27.96
N LEU A 60 4.55 51.05 -27.09
CA LEU A 60 4.34 51.45 -25.68
C LEU A 60 3.22 50.69 -24.92
N ALA A 61 2.71 49.56 -25.44
CA ALA A 61 1.56 48.85 -24.85
C ALA A 61 1.86 47.45 -24.25
N SER A 62 3.11 47.17 -23.82
CA SER A 62 3.54 45.82 -23.41
C SER A 62 4.32 45.73 -22.08
N ARG A 63 4.23 46.74 -21.19
CA ARG A 63 4.97 46.75 -19.90
C ARG A 63 4.13 46.78 -18.61
N ILE A 64 2.81 46.59 -18.67
CA ILE A 64 1.94 46.66 -17.47
C ILE A 64 1.30 45.30 -17.09
N LEU A 65 1.25 44.31 -18.00
CA LEU A 65 0.56 43.02 -17.76
C LEU A 65 1.45 41.85 -17.28
N SER A 66 2.75 42.06 -17.01
CA SER A 66 3.67 40.97 -16.60
C SER A 66 4.05 40.94 -15.11
N ARG A 67 3.55 41.87 -14.27
CA ARG A 67 4.00 42.02 -12.87
C ARG A 67 3.13 41.39 -11.77
N GLN A 68 1.90 40.94 -12.06
CA GLN A 68 1.05 40.30 -11.04
C GLN A 68 1.30 38.79 -10.86
N SER A 69 1.91 38.12 -11.85
CA SER A 69 2.11 36.66 -11.82
C SER A 69 3.27 36.22 -10.92
N ALA A 70 4.33 37.03 -10.81
CA ALA A 70 5.55 36.66 -10.08
C ALA A 70 5.39 36.71 -8.55
N ALA A 71 4.58 37.63 -8.02
CA ALA A 71 4.39 37.82 -6.58
C ALA A 71 3.73 36.60 -5.89
N LYS A 72 2.79 35.93 -6.58
CA LYS A 72 2.13 34.71 -6.05
C LYS A 72 3.09 33.52 -5.92
N ILE A 73 4.08 33.41 -6.82
CA ILE A 73 5.04 32.30 -6.82
C ILE A 73 6.02 32.43 -5.64
N HIS A 74 6.53 33.63 -5.37
CA HIS A 74 7.44 33.85 -4.24
C HIS A 74 6.75 33.73 -2.87
N PHE A 75 5.50 34.18 -2.73
CA PHE A 75 4.77 34.06 -1.45
C PHE A 75 4.44 32.61 -1.10
N ALA A 76 4.09 31.78 -2.09
CA ALA A 76 3.88 30.34 -1.90
C ALA A 76 5.18 29.60 -1.50
N ALA A 77 6.33 29.94 -2.11
CA ALA A 77 7.62 29.35 -1.78
C ALA A 77 8.11 29.71 -0.36
N LEU A 78 7.84 30.94 0.09
CA LEU A 78 8.14 31.40 1.46
C LEU A 78 7.26 30.72 2.52
N LEU A 79 5.98 30.48 2.22
CA LEU A 79 5.10 29.71 3.10
C LEU A 79 5.51 28.24 3.20
N ASP A 80 5.87 27.58 2.09
CA ASP A 80 6.24 26.16 2.13
C ASP A 80 7.60 25.93 2.83
N SER A 81 8.55 26.85 2.70
CA SER A 81 9.83 26.79 3.43
C SER A 81 9.67 27.09 4.93
N GLY A 82 8.83 28.06 5.31
CA GLY A 82 8.47 28.32 6.71
C GLY A 82 7.76 27.14 7.39
N VAL A 83 6.79 26.52 6.70
CA VAL A 83 6.05 25.36 7.22
C VAL A 83 6.94 24.12 7.34
N ARG A 84 7.86 23.86 6.40
CA ARG A 84 8.85 22.77 6.53
C ARG A 84 9.76 22.95 7.74
N SER A 85 10.25 24.17 7.99
CA SER A 85 11.09 24.49 9.15
C SER A 85 10.36 24.26 10.48
N LEU A 86 9.11 24.75 10.59
CA LEU A 86 8.28 24.52 11.79
C LEU A 86 7.99 23.04 12.04
N ARG A 87 7.73 22.27 10.97
CA ARG A 87 7.39 20.84 11.04
C ARG A 87 8.56 19.99 11.54
N ILE A 88 9.80 20.32 11.14
CA ILE A 88 11.02 19.66 11.64
C ILE A 88 11.30 20.03 13.11
N SER A 89 11.06 21.30 13.48
CA SER A 89 11.24 21.78 14.86
C SER A 89 10.24 21.15 15.85
N LEU A 90 8.98 20.98 15.44
CA LEU A 90 7.93 20.39 16.28
C LEU A 90 8.07 18.87 16.47
N GLN A 91 8.66 18.13 15.54
CA GLN A 91 8.97 16.70 15.77
C GLN A 91 10.17 16.49 16.72
N LYS A 92 11.20 17.35 16.66
CA LYS A 92 12.38 17.21 17.54
C LYS A 92 12.10 17.58 19.00
N LYS A 93 11.16 18.48 19.28
CA LYS A 93 10.96 19.05 20.64
C LYS A 93 10.21 18.18 21.66
N ARG A 94 9.81 16.94 21.34
CA ARG A 94 8.94 16.13 22.23
C ARG A 94 9.49 14.78 22.69
N PHE A 95 10.74 14.43 22.38
CA PHE A 95 11.35 13.14 22.74
C PHE A 95 12.78 13.25 23.30
N ASN A 96 12.96 14.08 24.33
CA ASN A 96 14.11 13.98 25.23
C ASN A 96 13.68 13.31 26.54
N VAL A 97 13.50 11.99 26.50
CA VAL A 97 13.36 11.17 27.72
C VAL A 97 14.74 10.66 28.12
N VAL A 98 15.28 11.19 29.21
CA VAL A 98 16.51 10.66 29.83
C VAL A 98 16.16 9.32 30.50
N ARG A 99 16.45 8.22 29.80
CA ARG A 99 16.05 6.86 30.22
C ARG A 99 17.15 6.18 31.04
N ASN A 100 16.99 6.15 32.37
CA ASN A 100 17.90 5.45 33.28
C ASN A 100 17.38 4.03 33.60
N SER A 101 18.00 3.00 33.02
CA SER A 101 17.70 1.58 33.32
C SER A 101 18.84 0.64 32.90
N GLY A 102 19.84 0.48 33.78
CA GLY A 102 21.13 -0.14 33.47
C GLY A 102 21.09 -1.60 33.01
N SER A 103 20.47 -2.51 33.77
CA SER A 103 20.64 -3.95 33.54
C SER A 103 19.88 -4.51 32.33
N TYR A 104 18.69 -3.98 32.03
CA TYR A 104 17.87 -4.48 30.91
C TYR A 104 18.49 -4.13 29.55
N ARG A 105 19.20 -3.00 29.47
CA ARG A 105 19.79 -2.49 28.22
C ARG A 105 20.98 -3.33 27.74
N GLN A 106 21.65 -4.04 28.64
CA GLN A 106 22.88 -4.77 28.35
C GLN A 106 22.63 -6.06 27.56
N PHE A 107 21.65 -6.88 27.96
CA PHE A 107 21.26 -8.10 27.22
C PHE A 107 20.76 -7.80 25.80
N TRP A 108 19.83 -6.85 25.66
CA TRP A 108 19.32 -6.43 24.35
C TRP A 108 20.37 -5.70 23.51
N GLY A 109 21.37 -5.05 24.13
CA GLY A 109 22.46 -4.39 23.42
C GLY A 109 23.32 -5.34 22.57
N TYR A 110 23.50 -6.59 23.01
CA TYR A 110 24.23 -7.61 22.25
C TYR A 110 23.40 -8.22 21.11
N LEU A 111 22.10 -8.44 21.32
CA LEU A 111 21.20 -9.04 20.33
C LEU A 111 20.66 -8.05 19.29
N THR A 112 20.58 -6.76 19.66
CA THR A 112 19.92 -5.72 18.87
C THR A 112 20.66 -4.37 18.96
N PRO A 113 21.93 -4.29 18.49
CA PRO A 113 22.78 -3.11 18.68
C PRO A 113 22.31 -1.86 17.91
N THR A 114 21.67 -2.04 16.76
CA THR A 114 21.15 -0.94 15.92
C THR A 114 19.77 -1.27 15.35
N PRO A 115 18.93 -0.27 15.04
CA PRO A 115 17.64 -0.47 14.36
C PRO A 115 17.73 -1.32 13.09
N ASP A 116 18.69 -0.99 12.22
CA ASP A 116 18.88 -1.68 10.95
C ASP A 116 19.45 -3.10 11.18
N GLY A 117 20.30 -3.28 12.21
CA GLY A 117 20.76 -4.58 12.68
C GLY A 117 19.62 -5.48 13.15
N THR A 118 18.66 -4.96 13.92
CA THR A 118 17.46 -5.72 14.34
C THR A 118 16.64 -6.18 13.15
N VAL A 119 16.45 -5.32 12.13
CA VAL A 119 15.77 -5.69 10.88
C VAL A 119 16.50 -6.83 10.19
N MET A 120 17.83 -6.75 10.05
CA MET A 120 18.65 -7.79 9.42
C MET A 120 18.66 -9.10 10.21
N CYS A 121 18.70 -9.05 11.55
CA CYS A 121 18.59 -10.24 12.40
C CYS A 121 17.22 -10.91 12.25
N LEU A 122 16.13 -10.14 12.19
CA LEU A 122 14.78 -10.68 11.97
C LEU A 122 14.65 -11.29 10.56
N ILE A 123 15.17 -10.63 9.52
CA ILE A 123 15.20 -11.18 8.16
C ILE A 123 16.03 -12.48 8.13
N GLY A 124 17.23 -12.45 8.70
CA GLY A 124 18.12 -13.61 8.78
C GLY A 124 17.48 -14.79 9.52
N ALA A 125 16.78 -14.56 10.62
CA ALA A 125 16.07 -15.61 11.35
C ALA A 125 14.95 -16.27 10.51
N ASN A 126 14.17 -15.47 9.76
CA ASN A 126 13.17 -15.99 8.82
C ASN A 126 13.80 -16.80 7.68
N VAL A 127 14.91 -16.31 7.11
CA VAL A 127 15.65 -17.01 6.06
C VAL A 127 16.24 -18.33 6.57
N VAL A 128 16.82 -18.35 7.78
CA VAL A 128 17.34 -19.58 8.41
C VAL A 128 16.22 -20.59 8.63
N VAL A 129 15.08 -20.20 9.19
CA VAL A 129 13.95 -21.12 9.39
C VAL A 129 13.37 -21.60 8.05
N TYR A 130 13.29 -20.73 7.04
CA TYR A 130 12.93 -21.14 5.67
C TYR A 130 13.88 -22.19 5.08
N TYR A 131 15.18 -22.14 5.37
CA TYR A 131 16.12 -23.20 4.98
C TYR A 131 16.01 -24.45 5.87
N LEU A 132 15.69 -24.32 7.17
CA LEU A 132 15.43 -25.48 8.04
C LEU A 132 14.31 -26.38 7.49
N TRP A 133 13.27 -25.79 6.88
CA TRP A 133 12.21 -26.53 6.16
C TRP A 133 12.69 -27.42 5.00
N ARG A 134 13.97 -27.33 4.58
CA ARG A 134 14.56 -28.08 3.44
C ARG A 134 15.56 -29.15 3.90
N VAL A 135 16.00 -29.09 5.16
CA VAL A 135 17.06 -29.96 5.71
C VAL A 135 16.66 -30.69 6.99
N ALA A 136 15.70 -30.17 7.75
CA ALA A 136 15.18 -30.82 8.95
C ALA A 136 14.03 -31.79 8.61
N ASP A 137 13.75 -32.71 9.55
CA ASP A 137 12.60 -33.61 9.44
C ASP A 137 11.28 -32.84 9.27
N SER A 138 10.48 -33.22 8.27
CA SER A 138 9.24 -32.54 7.93
C SER A 138 8.16 -32.73 9.01
N ALA A 139 8.12 -33.88 9.69
CA ALA A 139 7.19 -34.11 10.78
C ALA A 139 7.51 -33.24 12.00
N PHE A 140 8.80 -33.09 12.34
CA PHE A 140 9.29 -32.15 13.33
C PHE A 140 8.93 -30.70 12.97
N MET A 141 9.20 -30.26 11.73
CA MET A 141 8.88 -28.90 11.30
C MET A 141 7.37 -28.62 11.36
N VAL A 142 6.51 -29.52 10.87
CA VAL A 142 5.05 -29.35 10.99
C VAL A 142 4.61 -29.26 12.47
N LYS A 143 5.18 -30.08 13.35
CA LYS A 143 4.81 -30.15 14.77
C LYS A 143 5.31 -28.97 15.62
N HIS A 144 6.44 -28.35 15.25
CA HIS A 144 7.12 -27.33 16.06
C HIS A 144 7.22 -25.94 15.40
N PHE A 145 6.95 -25.82 14.10
CA PHE A 145 7.09 -24.59 13.30
C PHE A 145 5.79 -24.21 12.54
N THR A 146 4.65 -24.82 12.86
CA THR A 146 3.34 -24.38 12.35
C THR A 146 2.33 -24.22 13.48
N ILE A 147 1.44 -23.23 13.37
CA ILE A 147 0.36 -23.01 14.33
C ILE A 147 -0.91 -23.74 13.86
N SER A 148 -1.54 -24.49 14.75
CA SER A 148 -2.84 -25.15 14.51
C SER A 148 -3.57 -25.30 15.84
N LEU A 149 -4.88 -25.57 15.81
CA LEU A 149 -5.62 -25.84 17.04
C LEU A 149 -5.08 -27.08 17.75
N ASP A 150 -4.68 -28.10 17.01
CA ASP A 150 -4.08 -29.32 17.57
C ASP A 150 -2.72 -29.06 18.23
N ASN A 151 -1.84 -28.27 17.62
CA ASN A 151 -0.56 -27.89 18.23
C ASN A 151 -0.79 -27.07 19.51
N PHE A 152 -1.71 -26.11 19.47
CA PHE A 152 -2.06 -25.28 20.63
C PHE A 152 -2.66 -26.12 21.78
N LYS A 153 -3.67 -26.95 21.50
CA LYS A 153 -4.31 -27.86 22.48
C LYS A 153 -3.35 -28.91 23.02
N SER A 154 -2.35 -29.34 22.23
CA SER A 154 -1.26 -30.22 22.66
C SER A 154 -0.22 -29.52 23.56
N GLY A 155 -0.45 -28.28 24.00
CA GLY A 155 0.47 -27.51 24.83
C GLY A 155 1.68 -26.93 24.09
N ARG A 156 1.74 -26.98 22.75
CA ARG A 156 2.87 -26.46 21.96
C ARG A 156 2.78 -24.95 21.76
N LEU A 157 2.69 -24.19 22.86
CA LEU A 157 2.49 -22.73 22.83
C LEU A 157 3.61 -21.98 22.07
N HIS A 158 4.82 -22.54 22.02
CA HIS A 158 5.93 -22.01 21.20
C HIS A 158 5.56 -21.87 19.71
N THR A 159 4.63 -22.68 19.20
CA THR A 159 4.17 -22.60 17.80
C THR A 159 3.50 -21.27 17.47
N MET A 160 2.97 -20.54 18.46
CA MET A 160 2.46 -19.17 18.26
C MET A 160 3.54 -18.17 17.83
N LEU A 161 4.82 -18.48 18.10
CA LEU A 161 5.95 -17.64 17.72
C LEU A 161 6.79 -18.27 16.59
N THR A 162 7.12 -19.57 16.65
CA THR A 162 7.97 -20.23 15.64
C THR A 162 7.31 -20.32 14.26
N SER A 163 5.97 -20.37 14.20
CA SER A 163 5.24 -20.26 12.92
C SER A 163 5.38 -18.89 12.26
N ALA A 164 5.59 -17.83 13.03
CA ALA A 164 5.83 -16.48 12.51
C ALA A 164 7.26 -16.27 11.96
N PHE A 165 8.09 -17.32 11.95
CA PHE A 165 9.38 -17.36 11.24
C PHE A 165 9.38 -18.36 10.07
N SER A 166 8.25 -19.03 9.81
CA SER A 166 8.16 -20.15 8.87
C SER A 166 7.43 -19.78 7.58
N HIS A 167 7.97 -20.21 6.43
CA HIS A 167 7.37 -19.97 5.11
C HIS A 167 7.48 -21.22 4.25
N ALA A 168 6.37 -21.63 3.63
CA ALA A 168 6.32 -22.80 2.75
C ALA A 168 7.00 -22.51 1.39
N ASP A 169 6.70 -21.33 0.83
CA ASP A 169 7.15 -20.88 -0.48
C ASP A 169 8.04 -19.62 -0.40
N PHE A 170 8.82 -19.40 -1.45
CA PHE A 170 9.76 -18.27 -1.52
C PHE A 170 9.05 -16.92 -1.66
N SER A 171 7.93 -16.86 -2.39
CA SER A 171 7.17 -15.62 -2.62
C SER A 171 6.58 -15.04 -1.32
N HIS A 172 6.05 -15.88 -0.45
CA HIS A 172 5.52 -15.49 0.86
C HIS A 172 6.64 -15.07 1.82
N LEU A 173 7.82 -15.71 1.78
CA LEU A 173 9.00 -15.20 2.48
C LEU A 173 9.39 -13.81 1.94
N ALA A 174 9.62 -13.69 0.63
CA ALA A 174 10.11 -12.47 0.00
C ALA A 174 9.21 -11.26 0.23
N THR A 175 7.89 -11.41 0.07
CA THR A 175 6.92 -10.32 0.32
C THR A 175 6.91 -9.86 1.78
N ASN A 176 7.00 -10.79 2.75
CA ASN A 176 7.15 -10.43 4.16
C ASN A 176 8.48 -9.71 4.44
N MET A 177 9.60 -10.20 3.89
CA MET A 177 10.91 -9.60 4.12
C MET A 177 11.03 -8.22 3.47
N ILE A 178 10.39 -8.00 2.32
CA ILE A 178 10.23 -6.68 1.68
C ILE A 178 9.48 -5.71 2.62
N GLY A 179 8.32 -6.12 3.15
CA GLY A 179 7.55 -5.29 4.08
C GLY A 179 8.32 -4.93 5.36
N LEU A 180 9.04 -5.91 5.91
CA LEU A 180 9.92 -5.73 7.07
C LEU A 180 11.10 -4.80 6.78
N TYR A 181 11.75 -4.96 5.62
CA TYR A 181 12.90 -4.15 5.21
C TYR A 181 12.52 -2.68 4.95
N PHE A 182 11.36 -2.39 4.36
CA PHE A 182 10.95 -1.02 4.10
C PHE A 182 10.38 -0.30 5.33
N CYS A 183 9.59 -0.97 6.17
CA CYS A 183 8.92 -0.32 7.31
C CYS A 183 9.66 -0.48 8.65
N GLY A 184 10.37 -1.58 8.87
CA GLY A 184 11.10 -1.88 10.11
C GLY A 184 12.15 -0.81 10.49
N PRO A 185 13.02 -0.37 9.56
CA PRO A 185 14.04 0.64 9.85
C PRO A 185 13.46 1.98 10.33
N THR A 186 12.32 2.40 9.78
CA THR A 186 11.65 3.64 10.20
C THR A 186 11.14 3.54 11.63
N ILE A 187 10.43 2.45 11.97
CA ILE A 187 9.97 2.19 13.34
C ILE A 187 11.15 2.09 14.32
N GLY A 188 12.19 1.33 13.96
CA GLY A 188 13.38 1.15 14.80
C GLY A 188 14.18 2.43 15.02
N ARG A 189 14.27 3.34 14.04
CA ARG A 189 14.92 4.65 14.22
C ARG A 189 14.11 5.64 15.06
N LEU A 190 12.77 5.50 15.08
CA LEU A 190 11.89 6.38 15.86
C LEU A 190 11.80 5.97 17.34
N PHE A 191 11.73 4.67 17.61
CA PHE A 191 11.43 4.14 18.96
C PHE A 191 12.51 3.21 19.52
N GLY A 192 13.58 2.99 18.76
CA GLY A 192 14.69 2.11 19.13
C GLY A 192 14.50 0.65 18.70
N PRO A 193 15.62 -0.12 18.66
CA PRO A 193 15.60 -1.51 18.22
C PRO A 193 14.79 -2.44 19.15
N GLU A 194 14.79 -2.15 20.47
CA GLU A 194 14.00 -2.87 21.48
C GLU A 194 12.49 -2.78 21.19
N PHE A 195 11.99 -1.61 20.80
CA PHE A 195 10.58 -1.41 20.45
C PHE A 195 10.21 -2.17 19.17
N LEU A 196 11.05 -2.10 18.14
CA LEU A 196 10.85 -2.83 16.88
C LEU A 196 10.74 -4.34 17.13
N LEU A 197 11.63 -4.91 17.93
CA LEU A 197 11.59 -6.34 18.26
C LEU A 197 10.32 -6.69 19.06
N LYS A 198 9.96 -5.91 20.09
CA LYS A 198 8.72 -6.11 20.84
C LYS A 198 7.48 -6.05 19.94
N LEU A 199 7.46 -5.13 18.97
CA LEU A 199 6.37 -5.02 18.00
C LEU A 199 6.29 -6.23 17.06
N TYR A 200 7.43 -6.75 16.58
CA TYR A 200 7.48 -7.97 15.78
C TYR A 200 6.90 -9.16 16.57
N ILE A 201 7.38 -9.38 17.80
CA ILE A 201 6.92 -10.49 18.67
C ILE A 201 5.43 -10.32 19.03
N ALA A 202 4.98 -9.11 19.36
CA ALA A 202 3.58 -8.83 19.64
C ALA A 202 2.68 -9.09 18.42
N GLY A 203 3.11 -8.68 17.22
CA GLY A 203 2.39 -8.94 15.96
C GLY A 203 2.35 -10.43 15.59
N ALA A 204 3.42 -11.19 15.86
CA ALA A 204 3.44 -12.64 15.72
C ALA A 204 2.39 -13.30 16.63
N LEU A 205 2.41 -12.97 17.94
CA LEU A 205 1.46 -13.52 18.91
C LEU A 205 0.01 -13.08 18.63
N GLY A 206 -0.21 -11.83 18.23
CA GLY A 206 -1.52 -11.31 17.85
C GLY A 206 -2.08 -11.99 16.61
N GLY A 207 -1.25 -12.17 15.57
CA GLY A 207 -1.62 -12.91 14.36
C GLY A 207 -1.95 -14.37 14.64
N SER A 208 -1.10 -15.08 15.40
CA SER A 208 -1.35 -16.45 15.84
C SER A 208 -2.62 -16.58 16.68
N THR A 209 -2.90 -15.61 17.55
CA THR A 209 -4.14 -15.58 18.35
C THR A 209 -5.37 -15.43 17.47
N PHE A 210 -5.38 -14.49 16.52
CA PHE A 210 -6.52 -14.30 15.62
C PHE A 210 -6.71 -15.49 14.67
N PHE A 211 -5.63 -16.13 14.22
CA PHE A 211 -5.69 -17.38 13.45
C PHE A 211 -6.35 -18.51 14.25
N LEU A 212 -5.90 -18.74 15.49
CA LEU A 212 -6.49 -19.76 16.37
C LEU A 212 -7.97 -19.46 16.66
N LEU A 213 -8.33 -18.22 16.96
CA LEU A 213 -9.72 -17.81 17.17
C LEU A 213 -10.58 -18.09 15.91
N HIS A 214 -10.11 -17.67 14.73
CA HIS A 214 -10.81 -17.89 13.47
C HIS A 214 -11.06 -19.38 13.19
N LYS A 215 -10.03 -20.23 13.37
CA LYS A 215 -10.20 -21.69 13.23
C LYS A 215 -11.09 -22.28 14.32
N ALA A 216 -11.03 -21.78 15.56
CA ALA A 216 -11.87 -22.25 16.66
C ALA A 216 -13.37 -21.93 16.45
N PHE A 217 -13.70 -20.79 15.84
CA PHE A 217 -15.08 -20.43 15.51
C PHE A 217 -15.64 -21.21 14.31
N ILE A 218 -14.80 -21.55 13.31
CA ILE A 218 -15.24 -22.29 12.11
C ILE A 218 -15.32 -23.81 12.35
N ALA A 219 -14.41 -24.40 13.15
CA ALA A 219 -14.33 -25.85 13.32
C ALA A 219 -15.64 -26.56 13.77
N PRO A 220 -16.49 -25.99 14.67
CA PRO A 220 -17.77 -26.61 15.01
C PRO A 220 -18.78 -26.59 13.85
N SER A 221 -18.73 -25.57 12.98
CA SER A 221 -19.68 -25.38 11.88
C SER A 221 -19.48 -26.37 10.73
N SER A 222 -18.45 -27.21 10.78
CA SER A 222 -18.03 -28.06 9.68
C SER A 222 -18.19 -29.56 9.94
N GLN A 223 -18.94 -30.03 10.94
CA GLN A 223 -19.03 -31.48 11.24
C GLN A 223 -19.98 -32.24 10.29
N GLY A 224 -19.71 -32.19 8.98
CA GLY A 224 -20.36 -32.98 7.93
C GLY A 224 -19.46 -34.10 7.38
N THR A 225 -20.05 -35.11 6.74
CA THR A 225 -19.41 -36.38 6.32
C THR A 225 -18.25 -36.29 5.30
N PHE A 226 -17.94 -35.10 4.78
CA PHE A 226 -16.83 -34.84 3.85
C PHE A 226 -15.97 -33.63 4.25
N ALA A 227 -16.07 -33.17 5.50
CA ALA A 227 -15.46 -31.92 5.89
C ALA A 227 -13.97 -32.01 6.23
N LEU A 228 -13.24 -30.95 5.86
CA LEU A 228 -11.88 -30.73 6.31
C LEU A 228 -11.84 -30.58 7.83
N ASP A 229 -10.93 -31.31 8.47
CA ASP A 229 -10.65 -31.14 9.89
C ASP A 229 -9.88 -29.83 10.14
N TYR A 230 -10.62 -28.75 10.39
CA TYR A 230 -10.07 -27.42 10.66
C TYR A 230 -9.13 -27.38 11.87
N SER A 231 -9.13 -28.39 12.75
CA SER A 231 -8.19 -28.46 13.88
C SER A 231 -6.75 -28.70 13.44
N ARG A 232 -6.59 -29.39 12.30
CA ARG A 232 -5.31 -29.75 11.66
C ARG A 232 -4.83 -28.77 10.62
N VAL A 233 -5.65 -27.79 10.23
CA VAL A 233 -5.25 -26.75 9.27
C VAL A 233 -4.15 -25.88 9.89
N THR A 234 -2.96 -25.97 9.31
CA THR A 234 -1.76 -25.28 9.78
C THR A 234 -1.66 -23.87 9.20
N GLY A 235 -1.23 -22.93 10.03
CA GLY A 235 -0.78 -21.59 9.65
C GLY A 235 0.72 -21.45 9.83
N LEU A 236 1.35 -20.68 8.95
CA LEU A 236 2.75 -20.26 9.02
C LEU A 236 2.94 -18.97 8.23
N GLY A 237 3.86 -18.13 8.67
CA GLY A 237 4.22 -16.88 8.00
C GLY A 237 4.44 -15.72 8.97
N ALA A 238 5.48 -14.93 8.70
CA ALA A 238 5.77 -13.69 9.43
C ALA A 238 4.71 -12.58 9.29
N SER A 239 3.66 -12.78 8.50
CA SER A 239 2.78 -11.71 8.05
C SER A 239 2.01 -11.02 9.16
N GLY A 240 1.64 -11.69 10.25
CA GLY A 240 1.10 -11.03 11.44
C GLY A 240 2.08 -10.04 12.08
N ALA A 241 3.35 -10.42 12.18
CA ALA A 241 4.43 -9.58 12.71
C ALA A 241 4.79 -8.42 11.78
N VAL A 242 4.91 -8.70 10.48
CA VAL A 242 5.24 -7.69 9.46
C VAL A 242 4.08 -6.71 9.28
N ASN A 243 2.82 -7.16 9.30
CA ASN A 243 1.67 -6.27 9.19
C ASN A 243 1.53 -5.35 10.41
N ALA A 244 1.91 -5.80 11.61
CA ALA A 244 1.96 -4.93 12.79
C ALA A 244 2.97 -3.77 12.62
N ILE A 245 4.14 -4.04 12.03
CA ILE A 245 5.17 -3.04 11.73
C ILE A 245 4.73 -2.11 10.58
N MET A 246 4.23 -2.67 9.48
CA MET A 246 3.77 -1.91 8.32
C MET A 246 2.60 -0.99 8.66
N LEU A 247 1.56 -1.50 9.33
CA LEU A 247 0.39 -0.70 9.68
C LEU A 247 0.71 0.35 10.74
N LEU A 248 1.62 0.08 11.70
CA LEU A 248 2.07 1.14 12.60
C LEU A 248 2.79 2.26 11.82
N ASN A 249 3.64 1.92 10.86
CA ASN A 249 4.28 2.92 10.00
C ASN A 249 3.25 3.73 9.20
N ILE A 250 2.25 3.07 8.63
CA ILE A 250 1.14 3.71 7.91
C ILE A 250 0.31 4.63 8.82
N PHE A 251 0.04 4.23 10.07
CA PHE A 251 -0.72 5.06 11.03
C PHE A 251 0.07 6.27 11.54
N LEU A 252 1.39 6.19 11.56
CA LEU A 252 2.27 7.32 11.88
C LEU A 252 2.47 8.26 10.68
N PHE A 253 2.54 7.71 9.46
CA PHE A 253 2.86 8.44 8.23
C PHE A 253 1.82 8.24 7.10
N PRO A 254 0.52 8.54 7.32
CA PRO A 254 -0.55 8.19 6.38
C PRO A 254 -0.47 8.88 5.01
N LYS A 255 0.37 9.92 4.88
CA LYS A 255 0.60 10.69 3.65
C LYS A 255 1.91 10.33 2.94
N GLU A 256 2.71 9.40 3.45
CA GLU A 256 3.88 8.90 2.70
C GLU A 256 3.43 8.15 1.45
N ILE A 257 4.28 8.14 0.42
CA ILE A 257 4.00 7.50 -0.86
C ILE A 257 4.79 6.19 -0.95
N PHE A 258 4.08 5.08 -1.08
CA PHE A 258 4.65 3.78 -1.40
C PHE A 258 4.53 3.51 -2.91
N TYR A 259 5.58 2.99 -3.54
CA TYR A 259 5.57 2.65 -4.96
C TYR A 259 5.18 1.19 -5.15
N VAL A 260 3.92 0.93 -5.50
CA VAL A 260 3.45 -0.41 -5.84
C VAL A 260 3.99 -0.78 -7.23
N ASN A 261 4.60 -1.96 -7.32
CA ASN A 261 5.30 -2.46 -8.51
C ASN A 261 6.30 -1.46 -9.11
N LEU A 262 6.96 -0.64 -8.26
CA LEU A 262 7.90 0.43 -8.64
C LEU A 262 7.33 1.57 -9.51
N ILE A 263 6.06 1.51 -9.91
CA ILE A 263 5.46 2.41 -10.90
C ILE A 263 4.35 3.28 -10.29
N ILE A 264 3.50 2.72 -9.43
CA ILE A 264 2.27 3.38 -8.99
C ILE A 264 2.50 4.01 -7.61
N PRO A 265 2.54 5.36 -7.49
CA PRO A 265 2.62 6.04 -6.21
C PRO A 265 1.27 5.95 -5.48
N VAL A 266 1.24 5.23 -4.36
CA VAL A 266 0.05 5.04 -3.53
C VAL A 266 0.28 5.64 -2.14
N PRO A 267 -0.57 6.57 -1.66
CA PRO A 267 -0.56 7.03 -0.28
C PRO A 267 -0.67 5.87 0.72
N ALA A 268 0.16 5.90 1.76
CA ALA A 268 0.25 4.90 2.81
C ALA A 268 -1.13 4.53 3.40
N VAL A 269 -2.00 5.52 3.62
CA VAL A 269 -3.37 5.30 4.11
C VAL A 269 -4.23 4.46 3.16
N LEU A 270 -4.08 4.62 1.83
CA LEU A 270 -4.80 3.80 0.84
C LEU A 270 -4.23 2.38 0.81
N LEU A 271 -2.91 2.24 0.90
CA LEU A 271 -2.26 0.92 1.01
C LEU A 271 -2.75 0.16 2.26
N GLY A 272 -2.79 0.82 3.42
CA GLY A 272 -3.30 0.22 4.66
C GLY A 272 -4.79 -0.18 4.58
N ALA A 273 -5.62 0.67 3.96
CA ALA A 273 -7.03 0.37 3.72
C ALA A 273 -7.21 -0.83 2.77
N LEU A 274 -6.39 -0.94 1.72
CA LEU A 274 -6.40 -2.07 0.79
C LEU A 274 -5.96 -3.37 1.46
N ILE A 275 -4.91 -3.35 2.29
CA ILE A 275 -4.45 -4.52 3.06
C ILE A 275 -5.59 -5.03 3.94
N ILE A 276 -6.08 -4.20 4.86
CA ILE A 276 -7.13 -4.58 5.83
C ILE A 276 -8.43 -5.02 5.10
N GLY A 277 -8.82 -4.30 4.05
CA GLY A 277 -9.98 -4.65 3.23
C GLY A 277 -9.84 -6.00 2.51
N SER A 278 -8.64 -6.30 1.97
CA SER A 278 -8.35 -7.58 1.33
C SER A 278 -8.37 -8.75 2.31
N ASP A 279 -7.92 -8.52 3.55
CA ASP A 279 -7.89 -9.55 4.59
C ASP A 279 -9.29 -9.84 5.15
N LEU A 280 -10.12 -8.81 5.36
CA LEU A 280 -11.56 -8.98 5.68
C LEU A 280 -12.29 -9.77 4.58
N TRP A 281 -11.96 -9.51 3.30
CA TRP A 281 -12.54 -10.23 2.17
C TRP A 281 -12.09 -11.70 2.08
N ARG A 282 -10.82 -12.00 2.43
CA ARG A 282 -10.29 -13.36 2.52
C ARG A 282 -10.98 -14.18 3.61
N ILE A 283 -11.14 -13.60 4.80
CA ILE A 283 -11.86 -14.23 5.92
C ILE A 283 -13.30 -14.56 5.49
N LYS A 284 -14.02 -13.62 4.86
CA LYS A 284 -15.38 -13.85 4.36
C LYS A 284 -15.47 -14.97 3.31
N LYS A 285 -14.40 -15.24 2.57
CA LYS A 285 -14.30 -16.34 1.59
C LYS A 285 -13.78 -17.66 2.17
N GLY A 286 -13.44 -17.72 3.45
CA GLY A 286 -13.01 -18.94 4.15
C GLY A 286 -11.51 -19.06 4.45
N ASP A 287 -10.71 -18.03 4.13
CA ASP A 287 -9.23 -18.02 4.11
C ASP A 287 -8.58 -19.05 3.16
N GLY A 288 -7.56 -18.61 2.42
CA GLY A 288 -6.74 -19.49 1.57
C GLY A 288 -5.44 -19.90 2.27
N GLU A 289 -4.38 -20.12 1.47
CA GLU A 289 -3.02 -20.39 1.98
C GLU A 289 -2.46 -19.24 2.84
N ILE A 290 -2.88 -18.00 2.56
CA ILE A 290 -2.58 -16.81 3.36
C ILE A 290 -3.82 -16.45 4.18
N SER A 291 -3.73 -16.55 5.50
CA SER A 291 -4.84 -16.23 6.39
C SER A 291 -4.99 -14.72 6.63
N GLY A 292 -6.12 -14.17 6.19
CA GLY A 292 -6.49 -12.78 6.50
C GLY A 292 -6.68 -12.57 8.00
N SER A 293 -7.11 -13.59 8.74
CA SER A 293 -7.27 -13.49 10.20
C SER A 293 -5.95 -13.21 10.92
N ALA A 294 -4.85 -13.84 10.50
CA ALA A 294 -3.52 -13.58 11.05
C ALA A 294 -3.05 -12.14 10.76
N HIS A 295 -3.34 -11.61 9.58
CA HIS A 295 -3.02 -10.22 9.24
C HIS A 295 -3.82 -9.22 10.08
N LEU A 296 -5.11 -9.49 10.34
CA LEU A 296 -5.93 -8.64 11.21
C LEU A 296 -5.46 -8.67 12.67
N GLY A 297 -4.93 -9.79 13.15
CA GLY A 297 -4.26 -9.84 14.46
C GLY A 297 -3.06 -8.90 14.55
N GLY A 298 -2.23 -8.86 13.48
CA GLY A 298 -1.17 -7.86 13.33
C GLY A 298 -1.70 -6.41 13.27
N ALA A 299 -2.79 -6.17 12.55
CA ALA A 299 -3.44 -4.86 12.46
C ALA A 299 -3.96 -4.36 13.81
N ALA A 300 -4.53 -5.26 14.63
CA ALA A 300 -4.96 -4.95 15.99
C ALA A 300 -3.77 -4.53 16.87
N VAL A 301 -2.64 -5.24 16.80
CA VAL A 301 -1.40 -4.88 17.50
C VAL A 301 -0.89 -3.49 17.06
N ALA A 302 -0.88 -3.20 15.75
CA ALA A 302 -0.50 -1.88 15.23
C ALA A 302 -1.39 -0.76 15.78
N ALA A 303 -2.71 -0.99 15.83
CA ALA A 303 -3.67 -0.01 16.33
C ALA A 303 -3.49 0.25 17.83
N ILE A 304 -3.28 -0.81 18.63
CA ILE A 304 -3.00 -0.71 20.08
C ILE A 304 -1.69 0.06 20.31
N ALA A 305 -0.62 -0.29 19.59
CA ALA A 305 0.67 0.40 19.67
C ALA A 305 0.54 1.89 19.31
N TRP A 306 -0.17 2.22 18.23
CA TRP A 306 -0.40 3.61 17.81
C TRP A 306 -1.19 4.42 18.85
N VAL A 307 -2.26 3.86 19.44
CA VAL A 307 -3.01 4.51 20.52
C VAL A 307 -2.15 4.72 21.76
N ALA A 308 -1.37 3.72 22.15
CA ALA A 308 -0.47 3.79 23.31
C ALA A 308 0.64 4.83 23.12
N LEU A 309 1.24 4.92 21.93
CA LEU A 309 2.20 5.97 21.57
C LEU A 309 1.55 7.37 21.62
N LYS A 310 0.35 7.53 21.04
CA LYS A 310 -0.39 8.80 21.05
C LYS A 310 -0.74 9.27 22.46
N LYS A 311 -0.99 8.34 23.40
CA LYS A 311 -1.25 8.61 24.81
C LYS A 311 0.01 8.69 25.69
N GLY A 312 1.19 8.41 25.15
CA GLY A 312 2.47 8.42 25.90
C GLY A 312 2.60 7.27 26.90
N TRP A 313 1.98 6.12 26.66
CA TRP A 313 1.95 4.99 27.60
C TRP A 313 3.18 4.06 27.52
N ILE A 314 3.92 4.09 26.42
CA ILE A 314 4.97 3.10 26.10
C ILE A 314 6.28 3.72 25.57
N LEU A 315 6.62 4.92 26.06
CA LEU A 315 7.81 5.70 25.68
C LEU A 315 8.60 6.12 26.92
#